data_AF-A0A1Q7UKZ3-F1
#
_entry.id   AF-A0A1Q7UKZ3-F1
#
_cell.length_a   1.000
_cell.length_b   1.000
_cell.length_c   1.000
_cell.angle_alpha   90.00
_cell.angle_beta   90.00
_cell.angle_gamma   90.00
#
_symmetry.space_group_name_H-M   'P 1'
#
loop_
_entity.id
_entity.type
_entity.pdbx_description
1 polymer ?
#
loop_
_entity_poly.entity_id
_entity_poly.type
_entity_poly.pdbx_seq_one_letter_code
_entity_poly.pdbx_strand_id
1 'polypeptide(L)'
;MPDDCLFCRLVQDGDHVRKGDGFVAVRDINPRADTHLLVIPERHVPTFREICEFPPDEAKRMLDFVRDTARDAGLEDYRVVVNVGEGGGQTIFHLHWHVLGGRLHGVPG
;
A
#
# COMPACT_ATOMS: atom_id res chain seq x y z
N MET A 1 -16.82 -3.66 4.90
CA MET A 1 -15.77 -4.57 4.42
C MET A 1 -16.44 -5.58 3.51
N PRO A 2 -16.13 -5.63 2.21
CA PRO A 2 -16.61 -6.69 1.33
C PRO A 2 -15.90 -8.01 1.66
N ASP A 3 -16.65 -9.10 1.87
CA ASP A 3 -16.10 -10.42 2.21
C ASP A 3 -15.28 -11.04 1.06
N ASP A 4 -15.52 -10.59 -0.18
CA ASP A 4 -14.85 -11.04 -1.40
C ASP A 4 -13.53 -10.30 -1.68
N CYS A 5 -13.24 -9.20 -0.97
CA CYS A 5 -12.01 -8.45 -1.16
C CYS A 5 -10.81 -9.13 -0.49
N LEU A 6 -9.82 -9.55 -1.29
CA LEU A 6 -8.57 -10.14 -0.80
C LEU A 6 -7.84 -9.22 0.21
N PHE A 7 -7.79 -7.91 -0.05
CA PHE A 7 -7.07 -6.97 0.80
C PHE A 7 -7.82 -6.66 2.10
N CYS A 8 -9.16 -6.72 2.12
CA CYS A 8 -9.92 -6.69 3.36
C CYS A 8 -9.57 -7.87 4.28
N ARG A 9 -9.41 -9.08 3.71
CA ARG A 9 -8.95 -10.25 4.48
C ARG A 9 -7.51 -10.09 4.98
N LEU A 10 -6.61 -9.55 4.15
CA LEU A 10 -5.23 -9.27 4.57
C LEU A 10 -5.17 -8.20 5.69
N VAL A 11 -6.02 -7.18 5.63
CA VAL A 11 -6.12 -6.16 6.69
C VAL A 11 -6.53 -6.80 8.03
N GLN A 12 -7.45 -7.75 8.01
CA GLN A 12 -7.94 -8.43 9.20
C GLN A 12 -6.91 -9.40 9.76
N ASP A 13 -6.41 -10.32 8.94
CA ASP A 13 -5.72 -11.54 9.39
C ASP A 13 -4.33 -11.74 8.76
N GLY A 14 -3.83 -10.78 7.99
CA GLY A 14 -2.53 -10.87 7.32
C GLY A 14 -1.32 -10.73 8.26
N ASP A 15 -0.15 -11.16 7.79
CA ASP A 15 1.13 -10.92 8.47
C ASP A 15 1.56 -9.46 8.26
N HIS A 16 1.20 -8.60 9.21
CA HIS A 16 1.46 -7.16 9.14
C HIS A 16 2.89 -6.85 9.57
N VAL A 17 3.68 -6.25 8.68
CA VAL A 17 4.99 -5.68 9.05
C VAL A 17 4.83 -4.37 9.82
N ARG A 18 3.70 -3.69 9.66
CA ARG A 18 3.27 -2.52 10.44
C ARG A 18 1.75 -2.47 10.50
N LYS A 19 1.18 -2.08 11.64
CA LYS A 19 -0.26 -1.82 11.78
C LYS A 19 -0.48 -0.65 12.75
N GLY A 20 -1.38 0.27 12.39
CA GLY A 20 -1.68 1.44 13.22
C GLY A 20 -2.34 2.55 12.40
N ASP A 21 -2.87 3.56 13.09
CA ASP A 21 -3.41 4.79 12.50
C ASP A 21 -4.51 4.60 11.42
N GLY A 22 -5.14 3.41 11.36
CA GLY A 22 -6.12 3.06 10.32
C GLY A 22 -5.51 2.46 9.06
N PHE A 23 -4.26 1.99 9.11
CA PHE A 23 -3.54 1.39 7.98
C PHE A 23 -2.76 0.14 8.41
N VAL A 24 -2.47 -0.71 7.45
CA VAL A 24 -1.55 -1.86 7.58
C VAL A 24 -0.49 -1.79 6.50
N ALA A 25 0.69 -2.32 6.78
CA ALA A 25 1.69 -2.66 5.79
C ALA A 25 1.93 -4.17 5.79
N VAL A 26 2.01 -4.76 4.60
CA VAL A 26 2.30 -6.18 4.38
C VAL A 26 3.38 -6.36 3.32
N ARG A 27 4.02 -7.53 3.28
CA ARG A 27 4.92 -7.89 2.18
C ARG A 27 4.11 -8.27 0.95
N ASP A 28 4.51 -7.79 -0.22
CA ASP A 28 3.94 -8.26 -1.47
C ASP A 28 4.40 -9.71 -1.73
N ILE A 29 3.47 -10.59 -2.08
CA ILE A 29 3.74 -12.01 -2.37
C ILE A 29 4.46 -12.21 -3.71
N ASN A 30 4.41 -11.21 -4.60
CA ASN A 30 5.06 -11.18 -5.90
C ASN A 30 5.98 -9.94 -6.00
N PRO A 31 7.11 -9.92 -5.25
CA PRO A 31 7.95 -8.74 -5.13
C PRO A 31 8.53 -8.28 -6.48
N ARG A 32 8.50 -6.97 -6.73
CA ARG A 32 9.11 -6.30 -7.90
C ARG A 32 10.39 -5.54 -7.56
N ALA A 33 10.86 -5.68 -6.33
CA ALA A 33 12.11 -5.14 -5.82
C ALA A 33 12.59 -5.99 -4.63
N ASP A 34 13.85 -5.84 -4.21
CA ASP A 34 14.40 -6.55 -3.03
C ASP A 34 13.51 -6.37 -1.79
N THR A 35 12.99 -5.15 -1.58
CA THR A 35 11.91 -4.88 -0.63
C THR A 35 10.68 -4.39 -1.38
N HIS A 36 9.58 -5.14 -1.30
CA HIS A 36 8.29 -4.73 -1.85
C HIS A 36 7.21 -4.87 -0.77
N LEU A 37 6.73 -3.73 -0.27
CA LEU A 37 5.67 -3.65 0.72
C LEU A 37 4.41 -3.01 0.12
N LEU A 38 3.25 -3.38 0.65
CA LEU A 38 1.98 -2.77 0.33
C LEU A 38 1.43 -2.08 1.57
N VAL A 39 1.17 -0.77 1.50
CA VAL A 39 0.42 -0.04 2.52
C VAL A 39 -1.04 0.03 2.10
N ILE A 40 -1.94 -0.37 3.00
CA ILE A 40 -3.38 -0.58 2.71
C ILE A 40 -4.19 0.11 3.83
N PRO A 41 -5.21 0.93 3.50
CA PRO A 41 -6.12 1.48 4.50
C PRO A 41 -6.99 0.36 5.07
N GLU A 42 -7.24 0.39 6.38
CA GLU A 42 -8.13 -0.57 7.03
C GLU A 42 -9.55 -0.44 6.50
N ARG A 43 -10.00 0.80 6.22
CA ARG A 43 -11.25 1.00 5.49
C ARG A 43 -11.08 0.64 4.03
N HIS A 44 -12.08 -0.03 3.47
CA HIS A 44 -12.09 -0.34 2.05
C HIS A 44 -12.33 0.94 1.24
N VAL A 45 -11.36 1.30 0.41
CA VAL A 45 -11.45 2.37 -0.59
C VAL A 45 -11.09 1.75 -1.93
N PRO A 46 -11.95 1.76 -2.97
CA PRO A 46 -11.71 0.96 -4.17
C PRO A 46 -10.45 1.34 -4.93
N THR A 47 -10.20 2.65 -5.11
CA THR A 47 -9.05 3.13 -5.86
C THR A 47 -8.63 4.52 -5.37
N PHE A 48 -7.55 5.05 -5.93
CA PHE A 48 -7.07 6.40 -5.58
C PHE A 48 -8.02 7.50 -6.08
N ARG A 49 -8.98 7.18 -6.94
CA ARG A 49 -9.99 8.14 -7.43
C ARG A 49 -10.87 8.66 -6.29
N GLU A 50 -11.09 7.84 -5.26
CA GLU A 50 -11.86 8.19 -4.07
C GLU A 50 -10.98 8.78 -2.94
N ILE A 51 -9.74 9.19 -3.23
CA ILE A 51 -8.83 9.73 -2.19
C ILE A 51 -9.38 10.99 -1.53
N CYS A 52 -10.21 11.77 -2.22
CA CYS A 52 -10.86 12.96 -1.68
C CYS A 52 -11.85 12.65 -0.54
N GLU A 53 -12.26 11.39 -0.38
CA GLU A 53 -13.10 10.95 0.72
C GLU A 53 -12.32 10.80 2.04
N PHE A 54 -10.98 10.86 2.01
CA PHE A 54 -10.17 10.93 3.22
C PHE A 54 -10.28 12.32 3.84
N PRO A 55 -10.64 12.43 5.14
CA PRO A 55 -10.44 13.66 5.89
C PRO A 55 -8.98 14.11 5.79
N PRO A 56 -8.68 15.42 5.75
CA PRO A 56 -7.31 15.92 5.61
C PRO A 56 -6.31 15.31 6.60
N ASP A 57 -6.73 15.11 7.85
CA ASP A 57 -5.89 14.50 8.89
C ASP A 57 -5.61 13.01 8.61
N GLU A 58 -6.59 12.28 8.07
CA GLU A 58 -6.41 10.86 7.70
C GLU A 58 -5.50 10.74 6.47
N ALA A 59 -5.67 11.62 5.47
CA ALA A 59 -4.78 11.69 4.32
C ALA A 59 -3.34 12.02 4.72
N LYS A 60 -3.14 12.91 5.71
CA LYS A 60 -1.81 13.17 6.27
C LYS A 60 -1.24 11.95 6.99
N ARG A 61 -2.01 11.30 7.87
CA ARG A 61 -1.58 10.09 8.59
C ARG A 61 -1.19 8.97 7.63
N MET A 62 -1.92 8.80 6.54
CA MET A 62 -1.60 7.85 5.47
C MET A 62 -0.20 8.09 4.88
N LEU A 63 0.13 9.35 4.53
CA LEU A 63 1.45 9.69 3.99
C LEU A 63 2.55 9.48 5.04
N ASP A 64 2.29 9.87 6.29
CA ASP A 64 3.20 9.60 7.42
C ASP A 64 3.42 8.08 7.61
N PHE A 65 2.36 7.27 7.48
CA PHE A 65 2.40 5.81 7.59
C PHE A 65 3.23 5.18 6.45
N VAL A 66 3.09 5.67 5.22
CA VAL A 66 3.90 5.21 4.07
C VAL A 66 5.39 5.49 4.31
N ARG A 67 5.73 6.72 4.73
CA ARG A 67 7.11 7.10 5.08
C ARG A 67 7.65 6.22 6.21
N ASP A 68 6.88 6.05 7.28
CA ASP A 68 7.30 5.28 8.44
C ASP A 68 7.50 3.80 8.09
N THR A 69 6.65 3.24 7.23
CA THR A 69 6.81 1.87 6.71
C THR A 69 8.13 1.70 5.97
N ALA A 70 8.52 2.66 5.13
CA ALA A 70 9.81 2.61 4.42
C ALA A 70 11.00 2.72 5.39
N ARG A 71 10.92 3.64 6.36
CA ARG A 71 11.94 3.83 7.40
C ARG A 71 12.12 2.56 8.25
N ASP A 72 11.01 1.99 8.72
CA ASP A 72 11.03 0.80 9.59
C ASP A 72 11.56 -0.44 8.82
N ALA A 73 11.47 -0.42 7.48
CA ALA A 73 12.09 -1.41 6.58
C ALA A 73 13.57 -1.12 6.24
N GLY A 74 14.16 -0.03 6.78
CA GLY A 74 15.55 0.35 6.54
C GLY A 74 15.82 0.90 5.13
N LEU A 75 14.79 1.47 4.48
CA LEU A 75 14.91 2.02 3.13
C LEU A 75 15.25 3.51 3.17
N GLU A 76 16.41 3.86 2.64
CA GLU A 76 16.81 5.26 2.40
C GLU A 76 16.33 5.75 1.02
N ASP A 77 16.47 4.91 0.00
CA ASP A 77 16.03 5.16 -1.38
C ASP A 77 14.93 4.16 -1.77
N TYR A 78 13.75 4.67 -2.15
CA TYR A 78 12.62 3.84 -2.53
C TYR A 78 11.66 4.57 -3.48
N ARG A 79 10.82 3.79 -4.17
CA ARG A 79 9.73 4.27 -5.02
C ARG A 79 8.40 3.99 -4.33
N VAL A 80 7.54 5.00 -4.28
CA VAL A 80 6.14 4.84 -3.88
C VAL A 80 5.27 4.85 -5.13
N VAL A 81 4.48 3.80 -5.35
CA VAL A 81 3.61 3.68 -6.54
C VAL A 81 2.18 3.42 -6.11
N VAL A 82 1.24 4.10 -6.77
CA VAL A 82 -0.19 3.80 -6.68
C VAL A 82 -0.70 3.59 -8.10
N ASN A 83 -1.26 2.42 -8.36
CA ASN A 83 -1.87 2.11 -9.64
C ASN A 83 -3.36 2.48 -9.61
N VAL A 84 -3.86 3.14 -10.65
CA VAL A 84 -5.24 3.66 -10.70
C VAL A 84 -5.99 3.09 -11.89
N GLY A 85 -6.93 2.18 -11.63
CA GLY A 85 -7.71 1.48 -12.65
C GLY A 85 -6.92 0.42 -13.42
N GLU A 86 -7.64 -0.40 -14.19
CA GLU A 86 -7.05 -1.55 -14.92
C GLU A 86 -5.94 -1.12 -15.88
N GLY A 87 -6.16 -0.05 -16.65
CA GLY A 87 -5.15 0.49 -17.57
C GLY A 87 -3.90 1.05 -16.89
N GLY A 88 -4.00 1.40 -15.60
CA GLY A 88 -2.87 1.80 -14.76
C GLY A 88 -2.19 0.62 -14.06
N GLY A 89 -2.65 -0.62 -14.28
CA GLY A 89 -2.11 -1.82 -13.65
C GLY A 89 -2.70 -2.13 -12.26
N GLN A 90 -3.83 -1.52 -11.88
CA GLN A 90 -4.52 -1.87 -10.65
C GLN A 90 -5.23 -3.22 -10.82
N THR A 91 -4.82 -4.24 -10.06
CA THR A 91 -5.41 -5.59 -10.12
C THR A 91 -6.30 -5.91 -8.93
N ILE A 92 -6.05 -5.28 -7.77
CA ILE A 92 -6.91 -5.35 -6.60
C ILE A 92 -7.55 -3.99 -6.37
N PHE A 93 -8.88 -3.95 -6.40
CA PHE A 93 -9.69 -2.75 -6.17
C PHE A 93 -9.90 -2.51 -4.68
N HIS A 94 -8.78 -2.36 -3.99
CA HIS A 94 -8.66 -1.79 -2.65
C HIS A 94 -7.37 -0.98 -2.70
N LEU A 95 -7.47 0.34 -2.52
CA LEU A 95 -6.39 1.29 -2.57
C LEU A 95 -5.16 0.79 -1.80
N HIS A 96 -4.00 0.81 -2.46
CA HIS A 96 -2.73 0.43 -1.85
C HIS A 96 -1.57 1.20 -2.46
N TRP A 97 -0.56 1.46 -1.64
CA TRP A 97 0.72 2.02 -2.07
C TRP A 97 1.75 0.90 -2.09
N HIS A 98 2.39 0.70 -3.23
CA HIS A 98 3.60 -0.07 -3.32
C HIS A 98 4.76 0.76 -2.78
N VAL A 99 5.53 0.22 -1.84
CA VAL A 99 6.81 0.77 -1.37
C VAL A 99 7.91 -0.17 -1.84
N LEU A 100 8.70 0.29 -2.80
CA LEU A 100 9.70 -0.50 -3.53
C LEU A 100 11.10 0.01 -3.22
N GLY A 101 11.92 -0.79 -2.54
CA GLY A 101 13.30 -0.45 -2.19
C GLY A 101 14.31 -1.46 -2.70
N GLY A 102 15.57 -1.03 -2.85
CA GLY A 102 16.64 -1.85 -3.40
C GLY A 102 16.56 -2.00 -4.92
N ARG A 103 17.06 -3.12 -5.45
CA ARG A 103 17.10 -3.37 -6.89
C ARG A 103 15.69 -3.62 -7.44
N LEU A 104 15.24 -2.79 -8.38
CA LEU A 104 13.97 -2.98 -9.08
C LEU A 104 14.06 -4.10 -10.13
N HIS A 105 12.98 -4.86 -10.27
CA HIS A 105 12.82 -5.95 -11.24
C HIS A 105 11.65 -5.67 -12.18
N GLY A 106 11.95 -5.40 -13.45
CA GLY A 106 10.92 -5.27 -14.49
C GLY A 106 10.01 -4.03 -14.36
N VAL A 107 10.37 -3.06 -13.52
CA VAL A 107 9.72 -1.74 -13.48
C VAL A 107 10.51 -0.82 -14.42
N PRO A 108 9.92 -0.28 -15.50
CA PRO A 108 10.59 0.75 -16.30
C PRO A 108 10.98 1.94 -15.41
N GLY A 109 12.14 2.52 -15.74
CA GLY A 109 12.68 3.73 -15.08
C GLY A 109 11.68 4.86 -15.09
#